data_AF-A0A939AD14-F1
#
_entry.id   AF-A0A939AD14-F1
#
_cell.length_a   1.000
_cell.length_b   1.000
_cell.length_c   1.000
_cell.angle_alpha   90.00
_cell.angle_beta   90.00
_cell.angle_gamma   90.00
#
_symmetry.space_group_name_H-M   'P 1'
#
loop_
_entity.id
_entity.type
_entity.pdbx_description
1 polymer ?
#
loop_
_entity_poly.entity_id
_entity_poly.type
_entity_poly.pdbx_seq_one_letter_code
_entity_poly.pdbx_strand_id
1 'polypeptide(L)'
;MFGRQIPVTQRAHRLHDQALVLDCHSHFLINACLLDRPFDRDGKGPLLYNPFRNAITLPALRRGGVDALAFTTYVPGRPFVGRDTDRRTDRVIDRFEAIVSSSRGEVLHCRTADEIRRAASARKLAAFLTIEGGHVLESKL
;
A
#
# COMPACT_ATOMS: atom_id res chain seq x y z
N MET A 1 15.06 -4.80 -21.76
CA MET A 1 13.67 -5.03 -21.31
C MET A 1 13.32 -6.49 -21.59
N PHE A 2 13.45 -7.39 -20.61
CA PHE A 2 13.01 -8.78 -20.75
C PHE A 2 11.89 -9.03 -19.73
N GLY A 3 10.74 -8.43 -19.98
CA GLY A 3 9.46 -8.89 -19.45
C GLY A 3 8.66 -9.31 -20.65
N ARG A 4 8.33 -10.60 -20.76
CA ARG A 4 7.43 -11.08 -21.81
C ARG A 4 6.10 -10.36 -21.62
N GLN A 5 5.72 -9.49 -22.55
CA GLN A 5 4.36 -8.95 -22.57
C GLN A 5 3.42 -10.14 -22.74
N ILE A 6 2.70 -10.47 -21.68
CA ILE A 6 1.62 -11.44 -21.75
C ILE A 6 0.46 -10.68 -22.41
N PRO A 7 -0.01 -11.09 -23.59
CA PRO A 7 -1.14 -10.42 -24.22
C PRO A 7 -2.36 -10.54 -23.30
N VAL A 8 -2.81 -9.39 -22.79
CA VAL A 8 -4.05 -9.30 -22.00
C VAL A 8 -5.21 -9.22 -22.99
N THR A 9 -6.19 -10.10 -22.84
CA THR A 9 -7.35 -10.11 -23.74
C THR A 9 -8.20 -8.85 -23.55
N GLN A 10 -8.89 -8.38 -24.60
CA GLN A 10 -9.88 -7.30 -24.47
C GLN A 10 -10.99 -7.61 -23.45
N ARG A 11 -11.28 -8.90 -23.22
CA ARG A 11 -12.22 -9.33 -22.18
C ARG A 11 -11.66 -9.05 -20.78
N ALA A 12 -10.41 -9.37 -20.54
CA ALA A 12 -9.76 -9.10 -19.25
C ALA A 12 -9.69 -7.60 -18.95
N HIS A 13 -9.32 -6.78 -19.95
CA HIS A 13 -9.34 -5.31 -19.81
C HIS A 13 -10.73 -4.79 -19.44
N ARG A 14 -11.77 -5.19 -20.17
CA ARG A 14 -13.15 -4.76 -19.87
C ARG A 14 -13.61 -5.18 -18.48
N LEU A 15 -13.27 -6.40 -18.05
CA LEU A 15 -13.63 -6.86 -16.71
C LEU A 15 -12.90 -6.06 -15.63
N HIS A 16 -11.61 -5.78 -15.82
CA HIS A 16 -10.81 -4.97 -14.92
C HIS A 16 -11.36 -3.55 -14.78
N ASP A 17 -11.69 -2.91 -15.90
CA ASP A 17 -12.24 -1.54 -15.93
C ASP A 17 -13.64 -1.43 -15.28
N GLN A 18 -14.37 -2.54 -15.16
CA GLN A 18 -15.70 -2.62 -14.55
C GLN A 18 -15.67 -3.05 -13.08
N ALA A 19 -14.54 -3.60 -12.62
CA ALA A 19 -14.41 -4.14 -11.28
C ALA A 19 -13.96 -3.05 -10.29
N LEU A 20 -14.39 -3.20 -9.03
CA LEU A 20 -13.72 -2.57 -7.91
C LEU A 20 -12.49 -3.43 -7.56
N VAL A 21 -11.29 -2.92 -7.79
CA VAL A 21 -10.04 -3.67 -7.62
C VAL A 21 -9.38 -3.31 -6.30
N LEU A 22 -9.20 -4.32 -5.46
CA LEU A 22 -8.56 -4.18 -4.16
C LEU A 22 -7.31 -5.05 -4.11
N ASP A 23 -6.22 -4.47 -3.62
CA ASP A 23 -5.06 -5.23 -3.15
C ASP A 23 -5.10 -5.30 -1.62
N CYS A 24 -5.23 -6.51 -1.10
CA CYS A 24 -5.39 -6.78 0.33
C CYS A 24 -4.07 -6.89 1.11
N HIS A 25 -2.91 -6.75 0.45
CA HIS A 25 -1.64 -6.80 1.17
C HIS A 25 -0.52 -6.07 0.42
N SER A 26 0.05 -5.03 1.04
CA SER A 26 1.19 -4.33 0.44
C SER A 26 2.25 -3.92 1.46
N HIS A 27 3.52 -4.11 1.09
CA HIS A 27 4.66 -3.71 1.91
C HIS A 27 5.21 -2.32 1.58
N PHE A 28 4.38 -1.43 1.02
CA PHE A 28 4.80 -0.06 0.73
C PHE A 28 5.35 0.66 1.97
N LEU A 29 4.71 0.45 3.14
CA LEU A 29 5.11 1.11 4.39
C LEU A 29 6.53 0.75 4.86
N ILE A 30 7.06 -0.43 4.51
CA ILE A 30 8.46 -0.79 4.82
C ILE A 30 9.41 0.22 4.16
N ASN A 31 9.23 0.46 2.87
CA ASN A 31 10.06 1.39 2.12
C ASN A 31 9.78 2.85 2.50
N ALA A 32 8.53 3.18 2.83
CA ALA A 32 8.18 4.52 3.30
C ALA A 32 8.85 4.86 4.64
N CYS A 33 8.95 3.89 5.56
CA CYS A 33 9.57 4.09 6.88
C CYS A 33 11.10 3.99 6.85
N LEU A 34 11.66 3.03 6.10
CA LEU A 34 13.11 2.78 6.10
C LEU A 34 13.90 3.69 5.15
N LEU A 35 13.29 4.08 4.03
CA LEU A 35 13.98 4.78 2.93
C LEU A 35 13.35 6.13 2.59
N ASP A 36 12.42 6.62 3.42
CA ASP A 36 11.63 7.84 3.24
C ASP A 36 11.06 7.99 1.82
N ARG A 37 10.62 6.88 1.23
CA ARG A 37 10.18 6.90 -0.15
C ARG A 37 8.81 7.58 -0.27
N PRO A 38 8.61 8.44 -1.28
CA PRO A 38 7.34 9.10 -1.50
C PRO A 38 6.30 8.11 -2.04
N PHE A 39 5.03 8.39 -1.72
CA PHE A 39 3.88 7.68 -2.28
C PHE A 39 3.29 8.38 -3.51
N ASP A 40 3.38 9.72 -3.58
CA ASP A 40 2.70 10.59 -4.53
C ASP A 40 3.31 10.58 -5.94
N ARG A 41 4.52 10.04 -6.12
CA ARG A 41 5.27 10.08 -7.37
C ARG A 41 5.98 8.77 -7.65
N ASP A 42 6.19 8.48 -8.93
CA ASP A 42 7.01 7.36 -9.35
C ASP A 42 8.49 7.64 -9.10
N GLY A 43 9.22 6.63 -8.64
CA GLY A 43 10.68 6.64 -8.66
C GLY A 43 11.22 6.30 -10.06
N LYS A 44 12.45 6.73 -10.39
CA LYS A 44 13.18 6.22 -11.55
C LYS A 44 13.38 4.72 -11.37
N GLY A 45 12.77 3.92 -12.24
CA GLY A 45 12.82 2.47 -12.15
C GLY A 45 14.23 1.92 -12.43
N PRO A 46 14.72 0.92 -11.67
CA PRO A 46 15.93 0.20 -12.03
C PRO A 46 15.68 -0.68 -13.26
N LEU A 47 16.73 -0.92 -14.04
CA LEU A 47 16.72 -1.84 -15.19
C LEU A 47 16.45 -3.32 -14.79
N LEU A 48 16.62 -3.66 -13.50
CA LEU A 48 16.52 -5.00 -12.93
C LEU A 48 15.68 -5.00 -11.64
N TYR A 49 15.30 -6.19 -11.16
CA TYR A 49 14.62 -6.38 -9.87
C TYR A 49 15.39 -5.69 -8.74
N ASN A 50 14.69 -4.86 -7.96
CA ASN A 50 15.28 -4.15 -6.83
C ASN A 50 14.26 -4.08 -5.68
N PRO A 51 14.50 -4.80 -4.56
CA PRO A 51 13.59 -4.81 -3.41
C PRO A 51 13.51 -3.45 -2.69
N PHE A 52 14.48 -2.55 -2.91
CA PHE A 52 14.51 -1.20 -2.34
C PHE A 52 13.77 -0.16 -3.21
N ARG A 53 13.10 -0.61 -4.28
CA ARG A 53 12.28 0.23 -5.15
C ARG A 53 10.83 0.21 -4.66
N ASN A 54 10.19 1.37 -4.71
CA ASN A 54 8.73 1.44 -4.69
C ASN A 54 8.16 1.12 -6.06
N ALA A 55 7.60 -0.08 -6.19
CA ALA A 55 6.70 -0.42 -7.28
C ALA A 55 5.27 0.08 -7.03
N ILE A 56 4.93 0.28 -5.75
CA ILE A 56 3.62 0.73 -5.29
C ILE A 56 3.72 2.24 -5.02
N THR A 57 3.04 3.02 -5.85
CA THR A 57 2.95 4.49 -5.78
C THR A 57 1.55 4.87 -6.24
N LEU A 58 1.06 6.04 -5.84
CA LEU A 58 -0.24 6.53 -6.29
C LEU A 58 -0.35 6.58 -7.83
N PRO A 59 0.64 7.06 -8.60
CA PRO A 59 0.57 7.00 -10.06
C PRO A 59 0.57 5.58 -10.63
N ALA A 60 1.33 4.64 -10.03
CA ALA A 60 1.34 3.24 -10.49
C ALA A 60 0.00 2.55 -10.23
N LEU A 61 -0.61 2.76 -9.07
CA LEU A 61 -1.93 2.23 -8.72
C LEU A 61 -3.01 2.77 -9.66
N ARG A 62 -2.95 4.06 -10.00
CA ARG A 62 -3.86 4.67 -10.99
C ARG A 62 -3.72 4.04 -12.37
N ARG A 63 -2.50 3.86 -12.86
CA ARG A 63 -2.26 3.18 -14.15
C ARG A 63 -2.69 1.72 -14.12
N GLY A 64 -2.54 1.07 -12.98
CA GLY A 64 -2.96 -0.31 -12.76
C GLY A 64 -4.46 -0.49 -12.51
N GLY A 65 -5.23 0.59 -12.37
CA GLY A 65 -6.66 0.52 -12.05
C GLY A 65 -6.92 -0.16 -10.70
N VAL A 66 -6.14 0.19 -9.67
CA VAL A 66 -6.36 -0.29 -8.28
C VAL A 66 -7.11 0.79 -7.51
N ASP A 67 -8.27 0.44 -6.97
CA ASP A 67 -9.17 1.37 -6.27
C ASP A 67 -8.93 1.39 -4.76
N ALA A 68 -8.53 0.26 -4.19
CA ALA A 68 -8.19 0.15 -2.78
C ALA A 68 -6.87 -0.59 -2.53
N LEU A 69 -6.13 -0.13 -1.53
CA LEU A 69 -4.86 -0.72 -1.14
C LEU A 69 -4.81 -0.92 0.39
N ALA A 70 -4.44 -2.12 0.80
CA ALA A 70 -4.03 -2.41 2.16
C ALA A 70 -2.64 -1.81 2.41
N PHE A 71 -2.55 -0.91 3.40
CA PHE A 71 -1.28 -0.42 3.92
C PHE A 71 -0.88 -1.33 5.07
N THR A 72 -0.07 -2.34 4.77
CA THR A 72 0.30 -3.35 5.76
C THR A 72 1.36 -2.83 6.71
N THR A 73 0.99 -2.76 8.00
CA THR A 73 1.91 -2.52 9.11
C THR A 73 2.65 -3.81 9.42
N TYR A 74 3.92 -3.86 9.05
CA TYR A 74 4.80 -4.98 9.31
C TYR A 74 6.01 -4.52 10.12
N VAL A 75 6.22 -5.15 11.27
CA VAL A 75 7.41 -4.98 12.11
C VAL A 75 8.03 -6.37 12.31
N PRO A 76 9.29 -6.60 11.91
CA PRO A 76 9.90 -7.91 12.10
C PRO A 76 9.93 -8.31 13.58
N GLY A 77 9.85 -9.60 13.88
CA GLY A 77 9.93 -10.11 15.26
C GLY A 77 11.37 -10.30 15.75
N ARG A 78 11.52 -10.98 16.90
CA ARG A 78 12.84 -11.40 17.41
C ARG A 78 13.48 -12.44 16.46
N PRO A 79 14.81 -12.43 16.27
CA PRO A 79 15.81 -11.58 16.94
C PRO A 79 16.05 -10.21 16.25
N PHE A 80 15.39 -9.94 15.12
CA PHE A 80 15.65 -8.76 14.28
C PHE A 80 15.25 -7.44 14.94
N VAL A 81 14.25 -7.50 15.81
CA VAL A 81 13.71 -6.35 16.53
C VAL A 81 13.62 -6.73 18.00
N GLY A 82 14.07 -5.82 18.87
CA GLY A 82 14.04 -5.98 20.32
C GLY A 82 12.63 -5.98 20.89
N ARG A 83 12.47 -5.59 22.16
CA ARG A 83 11.14 -5.55 22.82
C ARG A 83 10.23 -4.44 22.28
N ASP A 84 10.74 -3.44 21.57
CA ASP A 84 9.96 -2.26 21.16
C ASP A 84 9.10 -2.48 19.89
N THR A 85 8.45 -3.63 19.76
CA THR A 85 7.61 -3.92 18.58
C THR A 85 6.34 -3.07 18.54
N ASP A 86 5.80 -2.71 19.71
CA ASP A 86 4.67 -1.81 19.89
C ASP A 86 4.98 -0.40 19.34
N ARG A 87 6.02 0.25 19.85
CA ARG A 87 6.44 1.60 19.46
C ARG A 87 6.84 1.69 18.00
N ARG A 88 7.39 0.62 17.43
CA ARG A 88 7.71 0.55 15.99
C ARG A 88 6.44 0.42 15.16
N THR A 89 5.43 -0.30 15.65
CA THR A 89 4.12 -0.37 15.01
C THR A 89 3.48 1.01 14.98
N ASP A 90 3.48 1.74 16.10
CA ASP A 90 2.96 3.11 16.17
C ASP A 90 3.62 4.03 15.13
N ARG A 91 4.94 3.98 14.99
CA ARG A 91 5.65 4.78 13.96
C ARG A 91 5.24 4.45 12.53
N VAL A 92 4.92 3.19 12.25
CA VAL A 92 4.43 2.78 10.93
C VAL A 92 3.02 3.30 10.68
N ILE A 93 2.16 3.28 11.72
CA ILE A 93 0.82 3.87 11.68
C ILE A 93 0.90 5.39 11.49
N ASP A 94 1.74 6.09 12.25
CA ASP A 94 1.99 7.53 12.09
C ASP A 94 2.43 7.87 10.66
N ARG A 95 3.30 7.02 10.07
CA ARG A 95 3.75 7.22 8.70
C ARG A 95 2.59 7.06 7.70
N PHE A 96 1.72 6.07 7.90
CA PHE A 96 0.51 5.91 7.11
C PHE A 96 -0.40 7.14 7.21
N GLU A 97 -0.67 7.65 8.41
CA GLU A 97 -1.51 8.83 8.61
C GLU A 97 -0.90 10.08 7.98
N ALA A 98 0.41 10.24 8.03
CA ALA A 98 1.12 11.32 7.36
C ALA A 98 0.99 11.24 5.83
N ILE A 99 1.04 10.05 5.24
CA ILE A 99 0.81 9.84 3.79
C ILE A 99 -0.62 10.23 3.42
N VAL A 100 -1.62 9.78 4.18
CA VAL A 100 -3.03 10.13 3.94
C VAL A 100 -3.23 11.64 4.04
N SER A 101 -2.74 12.26 5.11
CA SER A 101 -2.90 13.71 5.37
C SER A 101 -2.20 14.58 4.32
N SER A 102 -1.03 14.17 3.87
CA SER A 102 -0.26 14.90 2.83
C SER A 102 -0.79 14.70 1.41
N SER A 103 -1.71 13.76 1.19
CA SER A 103 -2.24 13.40 -0.13
C SER A 103 -3.15 14.45 -0.77
N ARG A 104 -3.50 15.53 -0.06
CA ARG A 104 -4.45 16.56 -0.51
C ARG A 104 -5.82 15.98 -0.91
N GLY A 105 -6.26 14.91 -0.22
CA GLY A 105 -7.54 14.25 -0.47
C GLY A 105 -7.53 13.25 -1.63
N GLU A 106 -6.36 12.93 -2.19
CA GLU A 106 -6.22 11.91 -3.23
C GLU A 106 -6.25 10.48 -2.67
N VAL A 107 -5.90 10.33 -1.38
CA VAL A 107 -5.89 9.07 -0.63
C VAL A 107 -6.78 9.26 0.59
N LEU A 108 -7.73 8.35 0.80
CA LEU A 108 -8.68 8.41 1.91
C LEU A 108 -8.49 7.19 2.82
N HIS A 109 -8.32 7.42 4.12
CA HIS A 109 -8.32 6.34 5.11
C HIS A 109 -9.73 5.78 5.26
N CYS A 110 -9.94 4.52 4.89
CA CYS A 110 -11.20 3.80 4.97
C CYS A 110 -11.10 2.68 6.02
N ARG A 111 -12.11 2.58 6.88
CA ARG A 111 -12.29 1.55 7.91
C ARG A 111 -13.48 0.63 7.62
N THR A 112 -14.30 0.96 6.63
CA THR A 112 -15.47 0.16 6.24
C THR A 112 -15.53 -0.07 4.73
N ALA A 113 -16.24 -1.13 4.32
CA ALA A 113 -16.47 -1.41 2.91
C ALA A 113 -17.22 -0.26 2.19
N ASP A 114 -18.13 0.42 2.89
CA ASP A 114 -18.86 1.55 2.30
C ASP A 114 -17.99 2.78 2.10
N GLU A 115 -17.03 3.03 2.99
CA GLU A 115 -16.02 4.07 2.77
C GLU A 115 -15.15 3.75 1.56
N ILE A 116 -14.73 2.48 1.40
CA ILE A 116 -13.97 2.04 0.23
C ILE A 116 -14.77 2.29 -1.05
N ARG A 117 -16.04 1.88 -1.11
CA ARG A 117 -16.92 2.12 -2.26
C ARG A 117 -17.08 3.62 -2.56
N ARG A 118 -17.27 4.45 -1.54
CA ARG A 118 -17.38 5.91 -1.70
C ARG A 118 -16.10 6.52 -2.27
N ALA A 119 -14.94 6.16 -1.71
CA ALA A 119 -13.64 6.64 -2.18
C ALA A 119 -13.40 6.26 -3.65
N ALA A 120 -13.64 5.00 -4.01
CA ALA A 120 -13.52 4.51 -5.38
C ALA A 120 -14.46 5.25 -6.34
N SER A 121 -15.73 5.46 -5.96
CA SER A 121 -16.70 6.21 -6.78
C SER A 121 -16.29 7.67 -7.00
N ALA A 122 -15.56 8.27 -6.06
CA ALA A 122 -14.99 9.61 -6.16
C ALA A 122 -13.63 9.65 -6.89
N ARG A 123 -13.20 8.51 -7.45
CA ARG A 123 -11.89 8.29 -8.09
C ARG A 123 -10.72 8.68 -7.19
N LYS A 124 -10.87 8.43 -5.88
CA LYS A 124 -9.81 8.54 -4.86
C LYS A 124 -9.32 7.15 -4.50
N LEU A 125 -8.06 7.04 -4.08
CA LEU A 125 -7.54 5.76 -3.59
C LEU A 125 -8.10 5.51 -2.19
N ALA A 126 -8.79 4.39 -2.01
CA ALA A 126 -9.18 3.90 -0.70
C ALA A 126 -7.97 3.23 -0.03
N ALA A 127 -7.58 3.72 1.14
CA ALA A 127 -6.46 3.20 1.89
C ALA A 127 -6.97 2.62 3.21
N PHE A 128 -6.71 1.35 3.47
CA PHE A 128 -7.09 0.72 4.74
C PHE A 128 -5.86 0.12 5.40
N LEU A 129 -5.76 0.30 6.71
CA LEU A 129 -4.63 -0.14 7.50
C LEU A 129 -4.81 -1.61 7.90
N THR A 130 -3.75 -2.42 7.75
CA THR A 130 -3.73 -3.80 8.24
C THR A 130 -2.53 -4.02 9.15
N ILE A 131 -2.61 -5.00 10.06
CA ILE A 131 -1.50 -5.42 10.91
C ILE A 131 -1.07 -6.82 10.47
N GLU A 132 0.19 -6.99 10.12
CA GLU A 132 0.78 -8.29 9.82
C GLU A 132 1.61 -8.78 11.01
N GLY A 133 1.13 -9.87 11.62
CA GLY A 133 1.78 -10.53 12.74
C GLY A 133 1.29 -10.03 14.10
N GLY A 134 0.59 -10.89 14.83
CA GLY A 134 0.02 -10.55 16.14
C GLY A 134 1.04 -10.35 17.26
N HIS A 135 2.33 -10.63 17.02
CA HIS A 135 3.40 -10.41 18.00
C HIS A 135 3.55 -8.95 18.41
N VAL A 136 3.15 -8.01 17.54
CA VAL A 136 3.19 -6.57 17.84
C VAL A 136 2.19 -6.15 18.92
N LEU A 137 1.19 -6.99 19.22
CA LEU A 137 0.22 -6.76 20.30
C LEU A 137 0.77 -7.14 21.69
N GLU A 138 1.93 -7.79 21.77
CA GLU A 138 2.56 -8.20 23.03
C GLU A 138 1.67 -9.00 23.99
N SER A 139 0.68 -9.73 23.48
CA SER A 139 -0.35 -10.43 24.29
C SER A 139 -1.20 -9.48 25.17
N LYS A 140 -1.39 -8.24 24.72
CA LYS A 140 -2.26 -7.23 25.34
C LYS A 140 -3.45 -6.97 24.39
N LEU A 141 -4.65 -6.85 24.95
CA LEU A 141 -5.90 -6.51 24.25
C LEU A 141 -6.48 -5.24 24.86
#